data_AF-A0A7V3HA60-F1
#
_entry.id   AF-A0A7V3HA60-F1
#
_cell.length_a   1.000
_cell.length_b   1.000
_cell.length_c   1.000
_cell.angle_alpha   90.00
_cell.angle_beta   90.00
_cell.angle_gamma   90.00
#
_symmetry.space_group_name_H-M   'P 1'
#
loop_
_entity.id
_entity.type
_entity.pdbx_description
1 polymer ?
#
loop_
_entity_poly.entity_id
_entity_poly.type
_entity_poly.pdbx_seq_one_letter_code
_entity_poly.pdbx_strand_id
1 'polypeptide(L)'
;MSPIADAMAPSAYRIRAMVDGLDQAALAMERKWGVGRLRLLVSDFLRAKFDEQKDRLDAALRSGEERFVSAQVEGMRRAWAALDHAAHEAGAKPLAPEVWECVLPSTGEIISLVRSEEEAHHVAREGRVFTVAEIAILIEALGEGVLAVKQKFPGAAVTGIRRKPPIDWSRGDDIPF
;
A
#
# COMPACT_ATOMS: atom_id res chain seq x y z
N MET A 1 -23.53 -25.35 3.22
CA MET A 1 -24.25 -24.63 2.14
C MET A 1 -24.80 -25.69 1.19
N SER A 2 -26.12 -25.80 1.01
CA SER A 2 -26.71 -26.88 0.19
C SER A 2 -26.54 -26.58 -1.31
N PRO A 3 -26.13 -27.57 -2.15
CA PRO A 3 -25.88 -27.38 -3.60
C PRO A 3 -27.09 -26.88 -4.41
N ILE A 4 -28.30 -27.05 -3.87
CA ILE A 4 -29.57 -26.76 -4.54
C ILE A 4 -29.87 -25.24 -4.53
N ALA A 5 -29.41 -24.51 -3.52
CA ALA A 5 -29.66 -23.07 -3.41
C ALA A 5 -28.83 -22.27 -4.43
N ASP A 6 -27.65 -22.76 -4.79
CA ASP A 6 -26.73 -22.11 -5.72
C ASP A 6 -27.30 -22.05 -7.15
N ALA A 7 -28.06 -23.07 -7.56
CA ALA A 7 -28.66 -23.14 -8.89
C ALA A 7 -29.86 -22.18 -9.10
N MET A 8 -30.48 -21.68 -8.03
CA MET A 8 -31.67 -20.81 -8.09
C MET A 8 -31.32 -19.31 -8.12
N ALA A 9 -30.08 -18.94 -7.82
CA ALA A 9 -29.65 -17.55 -7.88
C ALA A 9 -29.56 -17.07 -9.35
N PRO A 10 -30.05 -15.85 -9.66
CA PRO A 10 -29.84 -15.24 -10.97
C PRO A 10 -28.35 -15.25 -11.35
N SER A 11 -28.07 -15.53 -12.62
CA SER A 11 -26.70 -15.70 -13.13
C SER A 11 -25.75 -14.55 -12.78
N ALA A 12 -26.27 -13.31 -12.74
CA ALA A 12 -25.53 -12.13 -12.29
C ALA A 12 -25.00 -12.23 -10.84
N TYR A 13 -25.79 -12.80 -9.91
CA TYR A 13 -25.34 -12.99 -8.53
C TYR A 13 -24.29 -14.10 -8.41
N ARG A 14 -24.38 -15.16 -9.22
CA ARG A 14 -23.35 -16.20 -9.28
C ARG A 14 -22.04 -15.68 -9.85
N ILE A 15 -22.10 -14.92 -10.94
CA ILE A 15 -20.93 -14.21 -11.50
C ILE A 15 -20.30 -13.30 -10.45
N ARG A 16 -21.11 -12.50 -9.75
CA ARG A 16 -20.63 -11.64 -8.65
C ARG A 16 -19.89 -12.46 -7.59
N ALA A 17 -20.50 -13.53 -7.09
CA ALA A 17 -19.88 -14.37 -6.06
C ALA A 17 -18.54 -14.99 -6.51
N MET A 18 -18.43 -15.40 -7.78
CA MET A 18 -17.18 -15.92 -8.36
C MET A 18 -16.10 -14.84 -8.40
N VAL A 19 -16.45 -13.64 -8.85
CA VAL A 19 -15.54 -12.48 -8.92
C VAL A 19 -15.12 -12.05 -7.52
N ASP A 20 -16.04 -11.94 -6.57
CA ASP A 20 -15.72 -11.58 -5.18
C ASP A 20 -14.73 -12.59 -4.57
N GLY A 21 -14.89 -13.88 -4.87
CA GLY A 21 -13.95 -14.90 -4.46
C GLY A 21 -12.56 -14.76 -5.10
N LEU A 22 -12.49 -14.31 -6.36
CA LEU A 22 -11.22 -14.02 -7.04
C LEU A 22 -10.56 -12.78 -6.46
N ASP A 23 -11.34 -11.74 -6.18
CA ASP A 23 -10.87 -10.51 -5.54
C ASP A 23 -10.24 -10.82 -4.19
N GLN A 24 -10.83 -11.72 -3.39
CA GLN A 24 -10.20 -12.19 -2.15
C GLN A 24 -8.83 -12.85 -2.38
N ALA A 25 -8.68 -13.63 -3.45
CA ALA A 25 -7.39 -14.24 -3.78
C ALA A 25 -6.36 -13.19 -4.24
N ALA A 26 -6.78 -12.20 -5.04
CA ALA A 26 -5.94 -11.08 -5.44
C ALA A 26 -5.49 -10.27 -4.22
N LEU A 27 -6.42 -9.90 -3.33
CA LEU A 27 -6.14 -9.19 -2.09
C LEU A 27 -5.18 -9.96 -1.18
N ALA A 28 -5.30 -11.28 -1.11
CA ALA A 28 -4.36 -12.11 -0.37
C ALA A 28 -2.94 -12.05 -0.96
N MET A 29 -2.81 -12.07 -2.29
CA MET A 29 -1.52 -11.93 -2.97
C MET A 29 -0.92 -10.53 -2.81
N GLU A 30 -1.74 -9.50 -2.94
CA GLU A 30 -1.34 -8.11 -2.73
C GLU A 30 -0.92 -7.85 -1.28
N ARG A 31 -1.59 -8.47 -0.31
CA ARG A 31 -1.15 -8.46 1.09
C ARG A 31 0.20 -9.17 1.22
N LYS A 32 0.38 -10.34 0.63
CA LYS A 32 1.63 -11.09 0.77
C LYS A 32 2.82 -10.39 0.11
N TRP A 33 2.62 -9.75 -1.05
CA TRP A 33 3.74 -9.33 -1.90
C TRP A 33 3.85 -7.83 -2.13
N GLY A 34 2.83 -7.06 -1.75
CA GLY A 34 2.66 -5.66 -2.15
C GLY A 34 1.80 -5.53 -3.41
N VAL A 35 0.97 -4.48 -3.46
CA VAL A 35 0.07 -4.20 -4.58
C VAL A 35 0.87 -3.98 -5.87
N GLY A 36 0.50 -4.70 -6.92
CA GLY A 36 1.17 -4.65 -8.24
C GLY A 36 2.60 -5.22 -8.27
N ARG A 37 3.24 -5.49 -7.13
CA ARG A 37 4.64 -5.89 -7.03
C ARG A 37 4.89 -7.32 -7.50
N LEU A 38 4.00 -8.26 -7.20
CA LEU A 38 4.20 -9.69 -7.52
C LEU A 38 4.48 -9.94 -9.02
N ARG A 39 3.77 -9.24 -9.91
CA ARG A 39 3.95 -9.31 -11.37
C ARG A 39 5.37 -8.88 -11.82
N LEU A 40 6.07 -8.09 -11.01
CA LEU A 40 7.42 -7.58 -11.29
C LEU A 40 8.53 -8.47 -10.72
N LEU A 41 8.19 -9.41 -9.82
CA LEU A 41 9.15 -10.33 -9.19
C LEU A 41 9.38 -11.61 -10.01
N VAL A 42 8.61 -11.82 -11.07
CA VAL A 42 8.69 -12.99 -11.95
C VAL A 42 9.30 -12.65 -13.31
N SER A 43 9.58 -13.67 -14.11
CA SER A 43 10.07 -13.50 -15.48
C SER A 43 9.07 -12.76 -16.39
N ASP A 44 9.59 -12.08 -17.42
CA ASP A 44 8.76 -11.37 -18.40
C ASP A 44 7.77 -12.30 -19.13
N PHE A 45 8.14 -13.57 -19.32
CA PHE A 45 7.25 -14.58 -19.90
C PHE A 45 6.03 -14.86 -19.00
N LEU A 46 6.24 -15.08 -17.70
CA LEU A 46 5.15 -15.32 -16.76
C LEU A 46 4.28 -14.08 -16.59
N ARG A 47 4.90 -12.89 -16.59
CA ARG A 47 4.20 -11.61 -16.59
C ARG A 47 3.26 -11.48 -17.79
N ALA A 48 3.75 -11.74 -18.99
CA ALA A 48 2.94 -11.67 -20.21
C ALA A 48 1.78 -12.69 -20.18
N LYS A 49 2.01 -13.90 -19.67
CA LYS A 49 0.96 -14.93 -19.52
C LYS A 49 -0.11 -14.55 -18.52
N PHE A 50 0.28 -13.89 -17.43
CA PHE A 50 -0.66 -13.35 -16.46
C PHE A 50 -1.55 -12.26 -17.08
N ASP A 51 -0.95 -11.32 -17.82
CA ASP A 51 -1.70 -10.25 -18.48
C ASP A 51 -2.66 -10.81 -19.54
N GLU A 52 -2.21 -11.79 -20.35
CA GLU A 52 -3.07 -12.48 -21.31
C GLU A 52 -4.29 -13.15 -20.63
N GLN A 53 -4.09 -13.75 -19.45
CA GLN A 53 -5.18 -14.36 -18.70
C GLN A 53 -6.15 -13.30 -18.13
N LYS A 54 -5.63 -12.15 -17.71
CA LYS A 54 -6.46 -11.01 -17.29
C LYS A 54 -7.35 -10.51 -18.44
N ASP A 55 -6.78 -10.34 -19.64
CA ASP A 55 -7.54 -9.90 -20.82
C ASP A 55 -8.68 -10.86 -21.17
N ARG A 56 -8.46 -12.17 -21.03
CA ARG A 56 -9.48 -13.21 -21.23
C ARG A 56 -10.59 -13.14 -20.18
N LEU A 57 -10.25 -12.90 -18.92
CA LEU A 57 -11.23 -12.68 -17.86
C LEU A 57 -12.08 -11.45 -18.15
N ASP A 58 -11.46 -10.33 -18.52
CA ASP A 58 -12.17 -9.10 -18.86
C ASP A 58 -13.12 -9.29 -20.05
N ALA A 59 -12.70 -10.07 -21.06
CA ALA A 59 -13.56 -10.44 -22.17
C ALA A 59 -14.76 -11.30 -21.76
N ALA A 60 -14.55 -12.29 -20.87
CA ALA A 60 -15.62 -13.12 -20.34
C ALA A 60 -16.61 -12.33 -19.46
N LEU A 61 -16.12 -11.37 -18.66
CA LEU A 61 -16.97 -10.50 -17.86
C LEU A 61 -17.85 -9.61 -18.74
N ARG A 62 -17.32 -9.11 -19.86
CA ARG A 62 -18.09 -8.33 -20.85
C ARG A 62 -19.19 -9.15 -21.52
N SER A 63 -19.00 -10.45 -21.75
CA SER A 63 -20.05 -11.28 -22.36
C SER A 63 -21.19 -11.60 -21.38
N GLY A 64 -20.92 -11.57 -20.07
CA GLY A 64 -21.90 -11.91 -19.03
C GLY A 64 -22.28 -13.40 -19.01
N GLU A 65 -21.58 -14.23 -19.78
CA GLU A 65 -21.85 -15.66 -19.84
C GLU A 65 -21.15 -16.39 -18.68
N GLU A 66 -21.93 -16.84 -17.71
CA GLU A 66 -21.44 -17.45 -16.47
C GLU A 66 -20.44 -18.59 -16.69
N ARG A 67 -20.65 -19.44 -17.70
CA ARG A 67 -19.73 -20.54 -18.02
C ARG A 67 -18.34 -20.03 -18.41
N PHE A 68 -18.28 -18.98 -19.23
CA PHE A 68 -17.01 -18.38 -19.62
C PHE A 68 -16.38 -17.63 -18.45
N VAL A 69 -17.17 -16.89 -17.68
CA VAL A 69 -16.67 -16.20 -16.47
C VAL A 69 -16.08 -17.20 -15.48
N SER A 70 -16.78 -18.29 -15.17
CA SER A 70 -16.33 -19.33 -14.25
C SER A 70 -14.98 -19.93 -14.68
N ALA A 71 -14.84 -20.28 -15.96
CA ALA A 71 -13.60 -20.82 -16.50
C ALA A 71 -12.42 -19.83 -16.37
N GLN A 72 -12.65 -18.55 -16.66
CA GLN A 72 -11.60 -17.53 -16.60
C GLN A 72 -11.26 -17.10 -15.18
N VAL A 73 -12.24 -17.09 -14.26
CA VAL A 73 -12.02 -16.87 -12.82
C VAL A 73 -11.08 -17.94 -12.25
N GLU A 74 -11.35 -19.21 -12.53
CA GLU A 74 -10.47 -20.30 -12.09
C GLU A 74 -9.10 -20.25 -12.76
N GLY A 75 -9.04 -19.85 -14.04
CA GLY A 75 -7.78 -19.57 -14.73
C GLY A 75 -6.97 -18.47 -14.04
N MET A 76 -7.62 -17.39 -13.62
CA MET A 76 -6.97 -16.28 -12.95
C MET A 76 -6.49 -16.64 -11.54
N ARG A 77 -7.23 -17.47 -10.80
CA ARG A 77 -6.76 -18.02 -9.51
C ARG A 77 -5.47 -18.82 -9.68
N ARG A 78 -5.40 -19.68 -10.71
CA ARG A 78 -4.19 -20.44 -11.02
C ARG A 78 -3.05 -19.53 -11.46
N ALA A 79 -3.33 -18.46 -12.21
CA ALA A 79 -2.31 -17.49 -12.60
C ALA A 79 -1.69 -16.79 -11.38
N TRP A 80 -2.50 -16.35 -10.41
CA TRP A 80 -2.01 -15.80 -9.15
C TRP A 80 -1.14 -16.78 -8.37
N ALA A 81 -1.57 -18.05 -8.24
CA ALA A 81 -0.79 -19.07 -7.56
C ALA A 81 0.53 -19.39 -8.28
N ALA A 82 0.53 -19.38 -9.62
CA ALA A 82 1.75 -19.57 -10.41
C ALA A 82 2.75 -18.42 -10.21
N LEU A 83 2.27 -17.18 -10.14
CA LEU A 83 3.13 -16.04 -9.83
C LEU A 83 3.72 -16.13 -8.41
N ASP A 84 2.90 -16.50 -7.41
CA ASP A 84 3.34 -16.70 -6.02
C ASP A 84 4.46 -17.75 -5.94
N HIS A 85 4.25 -18.90 -6.59
CA HIS A 85 5.23 -19.98 -6.61
C HIS A 85 6.53 -19.55 -7.30
N ALA A 86 6.44 -18.95 -8.49
CA ALA A 86 7.61 -18.50 -9.23
C ALA A 86 8.41 -17.41 -8.50
N ALA A 87 7.72 -16.51 -7.78
CA ALA A 87 8.39 -15.49 -6.95
C ALA A 87 9.17 -16.14 -5.79
N HIS A 88 8.61 -17.17 -5.14
CA HIS A 88 9.33 -17.95 -4.12
C HIS A 88 10.55 -18.67 -4.71
N GLU A 89 10.40 -19.32 -5.86
CA GLU A 89 11.50 -20.03 -6.53
C GLU A 89 12.62 -19.07 -6.97
N ALA A 90 12.27 -17.84 -7.35
CA ALA A 90 13.23 -16.77 -7.66
C ALA A 90 13.91 -16.18 -6.41
N GLY A 91 13.57 -16.65 -5.19
CA GLY A 91 14.13 -16.17 -3.93
C GLY A 91 13.58 -14.82 -3.47
N ALA A 92 12.48 -14.35 -4.08
CA ALA A 92 11.83 -13.13 -3.65
C ALA A 92 11.20 -13.31 -2.26
N LYS A 93 11.32 -12.29 -1.42
CA LYS A 93 10.72 -12.30 -0.08
C LYS A 93 9.34 -11.62 -0.09
N PRO A 94 8.34 -12.19 0.60
CA PRO A 94 7.08 -11.51 0.89
C PRO A 94 7.33 -10.12 1.48
N LEU A 95 6.42 -9.19 1.23
CA LEU A 95 6.49 -7.86 1.83
C LEU A 95 6.17 -8.01 3.32
N ALA A 96 7.17 -7.79 4.16
CA ALA A 96 7.05 -7.77 5.61
C ALA A 96 7.51 -6.38 6.07
N PRO A 97 6.66 -5.35 5.91
CA PRO A 97 7.05 -3.99 6.27
C PRO A 97 7.29 -3.91 7.76
N GLU A 98 8.42 -3.35 8.14
CA GLU A 98 8.67 -2.97 9.52
C GLU A 98 8.03 -1.62 9.75
N VAL A 99 6.85 -1.61 10.38
CA VAL A 99 6.09 -0.40 10.67
C VAL A 99 6.56 0.16 12.00
N TRP A 100 7.06 1.39 11.99
CA TRP A 100 7.36 2.11 13.23
C TRP A 100 6.23 3.08 13.53
N GLU A 101 5.76 3.11 14.76
CA GLU A 101 4.69 4.01 15.18
C GLU A 101 5.23 5.08 16.11
N CYS A 102 4.74 6.31 15.96
CA CYS A 102 5.01 7.36 16.93
C CYS A 102 3.76 8.20 17.21
N VAL A 103 3.74 8.82 18.38
CA VAL A 103 2.63 9.66 18.83
C VAL A 103 3.00 11.12 18.60
N LEU A 104 2.16 11.84 17.85
CA LEU A 104 2.32 13.28 17.68
C LEU A 104 2.18 13.98 19.04
N PRO A 105 3.22 14.68 19.55
CA PRO A 105 3.21 15.21 20.90
C PRO A 105 2.10 16.24 21.18
N SER A 106 1.66 16.96 20.14
CA SER A 106 0.65 18.01 20.26
C SER A 106 -0.79 17.50 20.23
N THR A 107 -1.06 16.39 19.54
CA THR A 107 -2.44 15.89 19.31
C THR A 107 -2.70 14.53 19.96
N GLY A 108 -1.66 13.79 20.36
CA GLY A 108 -1.78 12.44 20.88
C GLY A 108 -2.11 11.38 19.82
N GLU A 109 -2.11 11.76 18.54
CA GLU A 109 -2.42 10.87 17.43
C GLU A 109 -1.25 9.98 17.05
N ILE A 110 -1.55 8.73 16.68
CA ILE A 110 -0.57 7.76 16.21
C ILE A 110 -0.36 7.96 14.70
N ILE A 111 0.89 8.06 14.30
CA ILE A 111 1.33 8.03 12.90
C ILE A 111 2.25 6.83 12.69
N SER A 112 2.19 6.25 11.50
CA SER A 112 3.03 5.11 11.11
C SER A 112 4.13 5.56 10.15
N LEU A 113 5.32 5.00 10.28
CA LEU A 113 6.48 5.23 9.45
C LEU A 113 6.88 3.91 8.79
N VAL A 114 7.13 3.97 7.49
CA VAL A 114 7.54 2.83 6.66
C VAL A 114 8.68 3.24 5.74
N ARG A 115 9.37 2.26 5.16
CA ARG A 115 10.57 2.54 4.37
C ARG A 115 10.25 3.03 2.96
N SER A 116 9.20 2.49 2.35
CA SER A 116 8.88 2.75 0.94
C SER A 116 7.38 2.93 0.68
N GLU A 117 7.04 3.42 -0.51
CA GLU A 117 5.67 3.60 -0.97
C GLU A 117 4.91 2.27 -1.06
N GLU A 118 5.59 1.18 -1.43
CA GLU A 118 4.98 -0.14 -1.47
C GLU A 118 4.59 -0.63 -0.07
N GLU A 119 5.43 -0.35 0.94
CA GLU A 119 5.12 -0.60 2.34
C GLU A 119 3.99 0.30 2.84
N ALA A 120 3.98 1.58 2.46
CA ALA A 120 2.92 2.52 2.84
C ALA A 120 1.56 2.06 2.33
N HIS A 121 1.48 1.72 1.04
CA HIS A 121 0.26 1.21 0.45
C HIS A 121 -0.22 -0.09 1.10
N HIS A 122 0.72 -0.95 1.51
CA HIS A 122 0.41 -2.18 2.22
C HIS A 122 -0.18 -1.94 3.62
N VAL A 123 0.27 -0.89 4.32
CA VAL A 123 -0.04 -0.60 5.73
C VAL A 123 -1.20 0.39 5.92
N ALA A 124 -1.51 1.22 4.91
CA ALA A 124 -2.40 2.40 5.00
C ALA A 124 -3.90 2.16 5.32
N ARG A 125 -4.29 1.03 5.91
CA ARG A 125 -5.72 0.72 6.16
C ARG A 125 -6.35 1.52 7.31
N GLU A 126 -5.58 2.02 8.29
CA GLU A 126 -6.17 2.60 9.52
C GLU A 126 -5.50 3.89 10.06
N GLY A 127 -4.58 4.53 9.34
CA GLY A 127 -3.92 5.74 9.85
C GLY A 127 -3.10 6.52 8.84
N ARG A 128 -2.51 7.63 9.28
CA ARG A 128 -1.54 8.39 8.48
C ARG A 128 -0.21 7.64 8.46
N VAL A 129 0.19 7.20 7.27
CA VAL A 129 1.46 6.54 7.03
C VAL A 129 2.38 7.50 6.30
N PHE A 130 3.62 7.64 6.77
CA PHE A 130 4.67 8.39 6.10
C PHE A 130 5.80 7.48 5.66
N THR A 131 6.33 7.70 4.46
CA THR A 131 7.56 7.04 4.00
C THR A 131 8.80 7.77 4.47
N VAL A 132 9.94 7.07 4.52
CA VAL A 132 11.25 7.72 4.80
C VAL A 132 11.53 8.87 3.83
N ALA A 133 11.07 8.78 2.58
CA ALA A 133 11.21 9.86 1.60
C ALA A 133 10.40 11.10 1.99
N GLU A 134 9.16 10.93 2.47
CA GLU A 134 8.36 12.05 2.98
C GLU A 134 8.99 12.64 4.25
N ILE A 135 9.56 11.81 5.13
CA ILE A 135 10.29 12.31 6.30
C ILE A 135 11.52 13.15 5.90
N ALA A 136 12.23 12.78 4.83
CA ALA A 136 13.34 13.59 4.33
C ALA A 136 12.89 15.00 3.90
N ILE A 137 11.74 15.10 3.22
CA ILE A 137 11.13 16.39 2.85
C ILE A 137 10.78 17.22 4.10
N LEU A 138 10.22 16.57 5.13
CA LEU A 138 9.93 17.25 6.41
C LEU A 138 11.21 17.71 7.12
N ILE A 139 12.31 16.96 7.02
CA ILE A 139 13.62 17.34 7.55
C ILE A 139 14.19 18.55 6.81
N GLU A 140 14.09 18.60 5.48
CA GLU A 140 14.51 19.76 4.68
C GLU A 140 13.74 21.02 5.07
N ALA A 141 12.43 20.88 5.34
CA ALA A 141 11.59 21.99 5.79
C ALA A 141 11.98 22.59 7.15
N LEU A 142 12.85 21.94 7.94
CA LEU A 142 13.39 22.50 9.18
C LEU A 142 14.38 23.66 8.94
N GLY A 143 14.95 23.73 7.74
CA GLY A 143 15.91 24.77 7.34
C GLY A 143 17.36 24.51 7.75
N GLU A 144 18.30 25.16 7.03
CA GLU A 144 19.75 24.90 7.13
C GLU A 144 20.32 25.04 8.55
N GLY A 145 19.80 25.98 9.34
CA GLY A 145 20.27 26.21 10.70
C GLY A 145 20.09 24.98 11.61
N VAL A 146 18.94 24.33 11.54
CA VAL A 146 18.65 23.12 12.33
C VAL A 146 19.52 21.96 11.85
N LEU A 147 19.66 21.80 10.53
CA LEU A 147 20.48 20.74 9.93
C LEU A 147 21.98 20.89 10.31
N ALA A 148 22.51 22.11 10.26
CA ALA A 148 23.88 22.41 10.66
C ALA A 148 24.12 22.10 12.15
N VAL A 149 23.14 22.37 13.03
CA VAL A 149 23.21 22.01 14.46
C VAL A 149 23.24 20.49 14.63
N LYS A 150 22.37 19.75 13.94
CA LYS A 150 22.34 18.27 13.98
C LYS A 150 23.65 17.66 13.48
N GLN A 151 24.31 18.28 12.51
CA GLN A 151 25.62 17.85 12.02
C GLN A 151 26.76 18.16 13.00
N LYS A 152 26.78 19.37 13.57
CA LYS A 152 27.86 19.81 14.48
C LYS A 152 27.78 19.19 15.86
N PHE A 153 26.58 18.86 16.33
CA PHE A 153 26.34 18.36 17.68
C PHE A 153 25.61 17.01 17.67
N PRO A 154 26.33 15.88 17.55
CA PRO A 154 25.75 14.56 17.67
C PRO A 154 24.96 14.40 18.98
N GLY A 155 23.75 13.85 18.89
CA GLY A 155 22.83 13.73 20.04
C GLY A 155 21.94 14.94 20.28
N ALA A 156 22.12 16.07 19.58
CA ALA A 156 21.16 17.18 19.63
C ALA A 156 19.75 16.71 19.20
N ALA A 157 18.73 17.15 19.93
CA ALA A 157 17.34 16.74 19.71
C ALA A 157 16.47 17.93 19.29
N VAL A 158 15.61 17.72 18.29
CA VAL A 158 14.54 18.66 17.97
C VAL A 158 13.38 18.32 18.91
N THR A 159 13.10 19.21 19.87
CA THR A 159 12.05 19.01 20.88
C THR A 159 10.74 19.71 20.53
N GLY A 160 10.75 20.59 19.53
CA GLY A 160 9.55 21.25 19.02
C GLY A 160 9.85 22.27 17.94
N ILE A 161 8.83 22.61 17.16
CA ILE A 161 8.88 23.65 16.12
C ILE A 161 7.82 24.69 16.49
N ARG A 162 8.23 25.96 16.64
CA ARG A 162 7.31 27.06 16.96
C ARG A 162 7.28 28.04 15.81
N ARG A 163 6.08 28.37 15.32
CA ARG A 163 5.90 29.51 14.43
C ARG A 163 6.01 30.78 15.26
N LYS A 164 6.84 31.73 14.83
CA LYS A 164 6.79 33.08 15.41
C LYS A 164 5.41 33.67 15.07
N PRO A 165 4.68 34.23 16.06
CA PRO A 165 3.50 35.02 15.73
C PRO A 165 3.90 36.21 14.83
N PRO A 166 2.97 36.74 14.03
CA PRO A 166 3.20 37.99 13.30
C PRO A 166 3.68 39.07 14.27
N ILE A 167 4.67 39.87 13.85
CA ILE A 167 5.16 40.98 14.66
C ILE A 167 4.00 41.97 14.84
N ASP A 168 3.62 42.19 16.09
CA ASP A 168 2.70 43.27 16.45
C ASP A 168 3.48 44.58 16.51
N TRP A 169 3.57 45.25 15.37
CA TRP A 169 4.25 46.55 15.24
C TRP A 169 3.67 47.63 16.16
N SER A 170 2.47 47.45 16.71
CA SER A 170 1.87 48.40 17.66
C SER A 170 2.40 48.25 19.09
N ARG A 171 2.91 47.06 19.46
CA ARG A 171 3.51 46.78 20.79
C ARG A 171 5.03 46.89 20.80
N GLY A 172 5.68 46.87 19.64
CA GLY A 172 7.15 46.79 19.55
C GLY A 172 7.66 45.39 19.93
N ASP A 173 8.98 45.21 19.94
CA ASP A 173 9.62 43.96 20.39
C ASP A 173 10.08 44.12 21.84
N ASP A 174 9.83 43.13 22.70
CA ASP A 174 10.31 43.13 24.09
C ASP A 174 11.83 42.95 24.06
N ILE A 175 12.57 44.03 24.34
CA ILE A 175 14.05 43.98 24.43
C ILE A 175 14.41 43.32 25.77
N PRO A 176 15.07 42.15 25.79
CA PRO A 176 15.52 41.55 27.03
C PRO A 176 16.73 42.32 27.57
N PHE A 177 16.68 42.76 28.83
CA PHE A 177 17.82 43.30 29.57
C PHE A 177 18.64 42.16 30.19
#